data_AF-A0A938AIN9-F1
#
_entry.id   AF-A0A938AIN9-F1
#
_cell.length_a   1.000
_cell.length_b   1.000
_cell.length_c   1.000
_cell.angle_alpha   90.00
_cell.angle_beta   90.00
_cell.angle_gamma   90.00
#
_symmetry.space_group_name_H-M   'P 1'
#
loop_
_entity.id
_entity.type
_entity.pdbx_description
1 polymer ?
#
loop_
_entity_poly.entity_id
_entity_poly.type
_entity_poly.pdbx_seq_one_letter_code
_entity_poly.pdbx_strand_id
1 'polypeptide(L)'
;MPDTGVGDLVIGLVADTHVGEFLDELPTWVLDALAGSDLILHAGDLSDGSVIPALEQIAPAVAVRGDHDLPGAPRLPARAIAAIGGRRIGLIHGKRRGTDALVVAAHAAAGRRIAWDAARVRAMARAFRGHRVDAVVFGHWHEAVSAHVRGVLVFSPGAVCPWGSLEGGRAPRAGAAGVADRVVRRYREQLGPDAMRPSVGRLVIDATGMRAEVLRAP
;
A
#
# COMPACT_ATOMS: atom_id res chain seq x y z
N MET A 1 9.83 7.01 -40.31
CA MET A 1 9.36 5.97 -39.37
C MET A 1 8.88 6.68 -38.12
N PRO A 2 7.71 6.35 -37.56
CA PRO A 2 7.30 6.99 -36.33
C PRO A 2 8.20 6.52 -35.20
N ASP A 3 8.59 7.49 -34.38
CA ASP A 3 9.31 7.33 -33.12
C ASP A 3 8.63 6.26 -32.24
N THR A 4 9.38 5.25 -31.82
CA THR A 4 8.92 4.26 -30.81
C THR A 4 9.50 4.61 -29.44
N GLY A 5 9.66 5.90 -29.16
CA GLY A 5 9.81 6.41 -27.81
C GLY A 5 8.60 6.00 -26.98
N VAL A 6 8.75 4.93 -26.20
CA VAL A 6 7.80 4.60 -25.13
C VAL A 6 7.84 5.79 -24.17
N GLY A 7 6.79 6.61 -24.18
CA GLY A 7 6.63 7.69 -23.21
C GLY A 7 6.67 7.15 -21.78
N ASP A 8 6.96 8.01 -20.83
CA ASP A 8 7.00 7.66 -19.40
C ASP A 8 5.68 6.98 -19.00
N LEU A 9 5.77 5.77 -18.44
CA LEU A 9 4.61 5.03 -17.95
C LEU A 9 4.34 5.45 -16.51
N VAL A 10 3.11 5.86 -16.23
CA VAL A 10 2.66 6.35 -14.92
C VAL A 10 1.75 5.32 -14.27
N ILE A 11 2.10 4.89 -13.07
CA ILE A 11 1.36 3.88 -12.32
C ILE A 11 0.88 4.49 -11.01
N GLY A 12 -0.44 4.56 -10.85
CA GLY A 12 -1.08 4.98 -9.62
C GLY A 12 -0.99 3.90 -8.55
N LEU A 13 -0.59 4.25 -7.34
CA LEU A 13 -0.45 3.33 -6.22
C LEU A 13 -1.38 3.76 -5.08
N VAL A 14 -2.25 2.86 -4.64
CA VAL A 14 -3.23 3.14 -3.57
C VAL A 14 -3.31 1.97 -2.61
N ALA A 15 -3.64 2.22 -1.35
CA ALA A 15 -3.78 1.18 -0.33
C ALA A 15 -4.68 1.68 0.81
N ASP A 16 -5.24 0.73 1.57
CA ASP A 16 -5.91 1.00 2.84
C ASP A 16 -6.98 2.11 2.69
N THR A 17 -7.87 1.95 1.71
CA THR A 17 -8.95 2.91 1.42
C THR A 17 -10.13 2.75 2.37
N HIS A 18 -10.44 1.52 2.76
CA HIS A 18 -11.49 1.21 3.72
C HIS A 18 -12.88 1.85 3.44
N VAL A 19 -13.25 1.97 2.17
CA VAL A 19 -14.59 2.42 1.74
C VAL A 19 -15.62 1.39 2.19
N GLY A 20 -16.79 1.82 2.66
CA GLY A 20 -17.82 0.97 3.26
C GLY A 20 -17.56 0.55 4.71
N GLU A 21 -16.36 0.81 5.26
CA GLU A 21 -16.03 0.52 6.67
C GLU A 21 -15.70 1.78 7.49
N PHE A 22 -14.82 2.64 6.98
CA PHE A 22 -14.40 3.89 7.61
C PHE A 22 -14.67 5.12 6.75
N LEU A 23 -14.67 4.95 5.43
CA LEU A 23 -15.09 5.99 4.48
C LEU A 23 -16.40 5.56 3.82
N ASP A 24 -17.31 6.48 3.59
CA ASP A 24 -18.55 6.16 2.85
C ASP A 24 -18.28 6.00 1.34
N GLU A 25 -17.31 6.77 0.82
CA GLU A 25 -16.92 6.78 -0.58
C GLU A 25 -15.41 7.06 -0.74
N LEU A 26 -14.86 6.75 -1.92
CA LEU A 26 -13.47 7.07 -2.23
C LEU A 26 -13.32 8.60 -2.39
N PRO A 27 -12.44 9.27 -1.62
CA PRO A 27 -12.34 10.72 -1.67
C PRO A 27 -11.91 11.25 -3.04
N THR A 28 -12.49 12.36 -3.50
CA THR A 28 -12.20 12.95 -4.83
C THR A 28 -10.71 13.26 -5.02
N TRP A 29 -10.01 13.71 -3.96
CA TRP A 29 -8.57 14.00 -4.05
C TRP A 29 -7.74 12.78 -4.45
N VAL A 30 -8.20 11.56 -4.13
CA VAL A 30 -7.56 10.31 -4.57
C VAL A 30 -7.67 10.17 -6.08
N LEU A 31 -8.87 10.43 -6.62
CA LEU A 31 -9.11 10.37 -8.07
C LEU A 31 -8.27 11.42 -8.80
N ASP A 32 -8.24 12.65 -8.27
CA ASP A 32 -7.44 13.74 -8.83
C ASP A 32 -5.94 13.42 -8.80
N ALA A 33 -5.45 12.84 -7.70
CA ALA A 33 -4.04 12.49 -7.55
C ALA A 33 -3.60 11.33 -8.46
N LEU A 34 -4.52 10.44 -8.82
CA LEU A 34 -4.26 9.29 -9.69
C LEU A 34 -4.54 9.56 -11.18
N ALA A 35 -5.09 10.73 -11.51
CA ALA A 35 -5.37 11.13 -12.88
C ALA A 35 -4.12 11.05 -13.79
N GLY A 36 -4.29 10.52 -14.99
CA GLY A 36 -3.20 10.32 -15.96
C GLY A 36 -2.35 9.06 -15.71
N SER A 37 -2.78 8.16 -14.82
CA SER A 37 -2.17 6.83 -14.68
C SER A 37 -2.50 5.95 -15.89
N ASP A 38 -1.54 5.13 -16.32
CA ASP A 38 -1.73 4.05 -17.30
C ASP A 38 -2.25 2.76 -16.65
N LEU A 39 -1.98 2.60 -15.35
CA LEU A 39 -2.39 1.46 -14.53
C LEU A 39 -2.52 1.90 -13.07
N ILE A 40 -3.49 1.35 -12.34
CA ILE A 40 -3.62 1.56 -10.89
C ILE A 40 -3.42 0.24 -10.14
N LEU A 41 -2.60 0.27 -9.08
CA LEU A 41 -2.35 -0.86 -8.19
C LEU A 41 -2.91 -0.56 -6.79
N HIS A 42 -3.88 -1.37 -6.34
CA HIS A 42 -4.42 -1.29 -4.99
C HIS A 42 -3.83 -2.37 -4.08
N ALA A 43 -3.03 -1.97 -3.07
CA ALA A 43 -2.31 -2.88 -2.18
C ALA A 43 -3.17 -3.44 -1.02
N GLY A 44 -4.46 -3.70 -1.26
CA GLY A 44 -5.40 -4.25 -0.29
C GLY A 44 -6.03 -3.27 0.69
N ASP A 45 -7.00 -3.78 1.45
CA ASP A 45 -7.89 -3.04 2.36
C ASP A 45 -8.74 -2.01 1.61
N LEU A 46 -9.57 -2.50 0.69
CA LEU A 46 -10.54 -1.71 -0.06
C LEU A 46 -11.78 -1.40 0.78
N SER A 47 -12.25 -2.43 1.50
CA SER A 47 -13.47 -2.57 2.32
C SER A 47 -14.85 -2.47 1.66
N ASP A 48 -14.98 -2.29 0.34
CA ASP A 48 -16.06 -2.88 -0.47
C ASP A 48 -15.68 -2.95 -1.96
N GLY A 49 -16.58 -3.47 -2.80
CA GLY A 49 -16.33 -3.65 -4.24
C GLY A 49 -16.45 -2.41 -5.10
N SER A 50 -16.91 -1.27 -4.58
CA SER A 50 -17.12 -0.02 -5.33
C SER A 50 -15.82 0.71 -5.68
N VAL A 51 -14.75 0.47 -4.91
CA VAL A 51 -13.44 1.09 -5.10
C VAL A 51 -12.83 0.74 -6.46
N ILE A 52 -12.94 -0.52 -6.90
CA ILE A 52 -12.35 -0.94 -8.19
C ILE A 52 -13.02 -0.21 -9.36
N PRO A 53 -14.36 -0.22 -9.51
CA PRO A 53 -15.05 0.58 -10.52
C PRO A 53 -14.67 2.06 -10.50
N ALA A 54 -14.53 2.68 -9.32
CA ALA A 54 -14.14 4.08 -9.22
C ALA A 54 -12.72 4.34 -9.76
N LEU A 55 -11.77 3.45 -9.47
CA LEU A 55 -10.41 3.54 -10.00
C LEU A 55 -10.36 3.25 -11.51
N GLU A 56 -11.19 2.31 -11.99
CA GLU A 56 -11.30 1.94 -13.40
C GLU A 56 -11.88 3.04 -14.29
N GLN A 57 -12.48 4.09 -13.71
CA GLN A 57 -12.81 5.32 -14.45
C GLN A 57 -11.57 6.10 -14.88
N ILE A 58 -10.44 5.90 -14.20
CA ILE A 58 -9.16 6.56 -14.50
C ILE A 58 -8.30 5.67 -15.39
N ALA A 59 -8.05 4.43 -14.95
CA ALA A 59 -7.17 3.48 -15.60
C ALA A 59 -7.47 2.05 -15.16
N PRO A 60 -7.07 1.01 -15.92
CA PRO A 60 -7.20 -0.38 -15.48
C PRO A 60 -6.63 -0.58 -14.07
N ALA A 61 -7.35 -1.32 -13.22
CA ALA A 61 -6.98 -1.51 -11.82
C ALA A 61 -6.61 -2.97 -11.51
N VAL A 62 -5.53 -3.16 -10.75
CA VAL A 62 -5.15 -4.46 -10.18
C VAL A 62 -5.15 -4.32 -8.66
N ALA A 63 -5.94 -5.16 -7.99
CA ALA A 63 -6.05 -5.16 -6.54
C ALA A 63 -5.65 -6.51 -5.94
N VAL A 64 -5.12 -6.49 -4.72
CA VAL A 64 -4.89 -7.66 -3.89
C VAL A 64 -5.73 -7.59 -2.62
N ARG A 65 -5.97 -8.73 -1.99
CA ARG A 65 -6.75 -8.80 -0.75
C ARG A 65 -5.94 -8.28 0.44
N GLY A 66 -6.56 -7.42 1.24
CA GLY A 66 -6.06 -7.01 2.56
C GLY A 66 -6.70 -7.76 3.73
N ASP A 67 -6.42 -7.30 4.94
CA ASP A 67 -6.93 -7.90 6.19
C ASP A 67 -8.41 -7.58 6.46
N HIS A 68 -8.93 -6.48 5.92
CA HIS A 68 -10.29 -5.97 6.11
C HIS A 68 -11.28 -6.31 4.98
N ASP A 69 -10.81 -6.93 3.89
CA ASP A 69 -11.66 -7.37 2.78
C ASP A 69 -12.44 -8.66 3.15
N LEU A 70 -13.50 -8.48 3.97
CA LEU A 70 -14.36 -9.51 4.57
C LEU A 70 -15.40 -10.09 3.59
N PRO A 71 -16.18 -11.14 3.96
CA PRO A 71 -17.17 -11.78 3.08
C PRO A 71 -18.18 -10.76 2.52
N GLY A 72 -18.13 -10.54 1.20
CA GLY A 72 -18.89 -9.48 0.49
C GLY A 72 -18.00 -8.63 -0.42
N ALA A 73 -16.70 -8.55 -0.12
CA ALA A 73 -15.70 -7.92 -0.98
C ALA A 73 -15.42 -8.74 -2.27
N PRO A 74 -14.89 -8.12 -3.34
CA PRO A 74 -14.46 -8.83 -4.54
C PRO A 74 -13.49 -9.98 -4.22
N ARG A 75 -13.55 -11.08 -4.98
CA ARG A 75 -12.60 -12.19 -4.82
C ARG A 75 -11.22 -11.78 -5.32
N LEU A 76 -10.44 -11.16 -4.44
CA LEU A 76 -9.09 -10.68 -4.73
C LEU A 76 -8.01 -11.74 -4.40
N PRO A 77 -6.95 -11.83 -5.23
CA PRO A 77 -5.82 -12.69 -4.94
C PRO A 77 -5.03 -12.16 -3.74
N ALA A 78 -4.34 -13.04 -3.01
CA ALA A 78 -3.50 -12.64 -1.88
C ALA A 78 -2.22 -11.88 -2.32
N ARG A 79 -1.84 -12.00 -3.59
CA ARG A 79 -0.70 -11.34 -4.23
C ARG A 79 -0.90 -11.32 -5.75
N ALA A 80 -0.35 -10.34 -6.43
CA ALA A 80 -0.38 -10.23 -7.88
C ALA A 80 0.98 -9.76 -8.43
N ILE A 81 1.25 -10.02 -9.71
CA ILE A 81 2.40 -9.42 -10.41
C ILE A 81 1.86 -8.69 -11.63
N ALA A 82 2.07 -7.38 -11.67
CA ALA A 82 1.79 -6.56 -12.85
C ALA A 82 3.04 -6.49 -13.72
N ALA A 83 2.92 -6.88 -15.00
CA ALA A 83 3.98 -6.75 -15.99
C ALA A 83 3.69 -5.56 -16.89
N ILE A 84 4.47 -4.48 -16.78
CA ILE A 84 4.24 -3.22 -17.48
C ILE A 84 5.58 -2.52 -17.75
N GLY A 85 5.76 -1.93 -18.94
CA GLY A 85 7.02 -1.25 -19.30
C GLY A 85 8.26 -2.15 -19.25
N GLY A 86 8.11 -3.46 -19.48
CA GLY A 86 9.19 -4.43 -19.32
C GLY A 86 9.61 -4.71 -17.87
N ARG A 87 8.89 -4.17 -16.88
CA ARG A 87 9.12 -4.37 -15.44
C ARG A 87 8.09 -5.31 -14.83
N ARG A 88 8.46 -5.96 -13.73
CA ARG A 88 7.56 -6.80 -12.92
C ARG A 88 7.36 -6.19 -11.55
N ILE A 89 6.14 -5.76 -11.26
CA ILE A 89 5.77 -5.15 -10.00
C ILE A 89 4.96 -6.16 -9.19
N GLY A 90 5.51 -6.63 -8.09
CA GLY A 90 4.79 -7.44 -7.12
C GLY A 90 3.85 -6.58 -6.29
N LEU A 91 2.62 -7.01 -6.11
CA LEU A 91 1.62 -6.35 -5.29
C LEU A 91 1.19 -7.31 -4.16
N ILE A 92 1.23 -6.83 -2.91
CA ILE A 92 0.87 -7.61 -1.71
C ILE A 92 0.43 -6.66 -0.60
N HIS A 93 -0.53 -7.01 0.24
CA HIS A 93 -0.93 -6.14 1.34
C HIS A 93 0.06 -6.17 2.53
N GLY A 94 0.24 -7.34 3.13
CA GLY A 94 0.87 -7.51 4.43
C GLY A 94 0.03 -8.48 5.26
N LYS A 95 0.38 -8.74 6.52
CA LYS A 95 -0.48 -9.53 7.41
C LYS A 95 -0.52 -8.98 8.82
N ARG A 96 -1.71 -8.66 9.34
CA ARG A 96 -1.93 -8.32 10.75
C ARG A 96 -1.51 -9.38 11.78
N ARG A 97 -1.23 -10.61 11.37
CA ARG A 97 -0.86 -11.72 12.26
C ARG A 97 0.49 -12.31 11.88
N GLY A 98 1.25 -12.72 12.89
CA GLY A 98 2.55 -13.36 12.73
C GLY A 98 3.70 -12.38 12.87
N THR A 99 4.66 -12.42 11.94
CA THR A 99 5.91 -11.66 12.02
C THR A 99 5.70 -10.15 12.05
N ASP A 100 4.72 -9.63 11.32
CA ASP A 100 4.50 -8.19 11.18
C ASP A 100 4.05 -7.59 12.52
N ALA A 101 3.11 -8.25 13.21
CA ALA A 101 2.67 -7.85 14.55
C ALA A 101 3.83 -7.83 15.56
N LEU A 102 4.74 -8.80 15.50
CA LEU A 102 5.93 -8.84 16.35
C LEU A 102 6.91 -7.72 16.01
N VAL A 103 7.07 -7.41 14.72
CA VAL A 103 7.90 -6.29 14.26
C VAL A 103 7.33 -4.97 14.74
N VAL A 104 6.03 -4.70 14.56
CA VAL A 104 5.35 -3.51 15.12
C VAL A 104 5.63 -3.42 16.62
N ALA A 105 5.36 -4.51 17.36
CA ALA A 105 5.46 -4.51 18.81
C ALA A 105 6.89 -4.22 19.31
N ALA A 106 7.90 -4.85 18.72
CA ALA A 106 9.29 -4.61 19.07
C ALA A 106 9.72 -3.15 18.80
N HIS A 107 9.26 -2.57 17.69
CA HIS A 107 9.58 -1.20 17.31
C HIS A 107 8.85 -0.17 18.18
N ALA A 108 7.56 -0.40 18.45
CA ALA A 108 6.75 0.41 19.36
C ALA A 108 7.34 0.46 20.78
N ALA A 109 7.79 -0.70 21.28
CA ALA A 109 8.44 -0.81 22.58
C ALA A 109 9.80 -0.09 22.63
N ALA A 110 10.56 -0.16 21.54
CA ALA A 110 11.86 0.50 21.43
C ALA A 110 11.76 2.00 21.09
N GLY A 111 10.58 2.52 20.74
CA GLY A 111 10.41 3.89 20.26
C GLY A 111 11.16 4.16 18.94
N ARG A 112 11.28 3.14 18.08
CA ARG A 112 12.04 3.22 16.82
C ARG A 112 11.13 2.99 15.63
N ARG A 113 11.37 3.70 14.52
CA ARG A 113 10.73 3.41 13.23
C ARG A 113 11.29 2.13 12.63
N ILE A 114 10.47 1.45 11.83
CA ILE A 114 10.89 0.24 11.12
C ILE A 114 11.89 0.63 10.03
N ALA A 115 13.10 0.07 10.11
CA ALA A 115 14.13 0.29 9.08
C ALA A 115 13.88 -0.60 7.85
N TRP A 116 13.78 -0.03 6.65
CA TRP A 116 13.62 -0.80 5.41
C TRP A 116 14.98 -1.25 4.84
N ASP A 117 15.68 -2.05 5.62
CA ASP A 117 17.00 -2.58 5.28
C ASP A 117 16.95 -3.68 4.19
N ALA A 118 18.14 -4.13 3.80
CA ALA A 118 18.30 -5.18 2.80
C ALA A 118 17.64 -6.51 3.17
N ALA A 119 17.55 -6.87 4.46
CA ALA A 119 16.91 -8.11 4.88
C ALA A 119 15.40 -8.05 4.68
N ARG A 120 14.78 -6.92 5.07
CA ARG A 120 13.34 -6.68 4.93
C ARG A 120 12.93 -6.54 3.47
N VAL A 121 13.69 -5.79 2.66
CA VAL A 121 13.45 -5.69 1.21
C VAL A 121 13.51 -7.06 0.53
N ARG A 122 14.53 -7.88 0.86
CA ARG A 122 14.61 -9.26 0.34
C ARG A 122 13.46 -10.14 0.82
N ALA A 123 12.95 -9.94 2.03
CA ALA A 123 11.82 -10.71 2.54
C ALA A 123 10.54 -10.40 1.74
N MET A 124 10.30 -9.13 1.42
CA MET A 124 9.18 -8.70 0.57
C MET A 124 9.30 -9.31 -0.84
N ALA A 125 10.47 -9.20 -1.47
CA ALA A 125 10.69 -9.80 -2.79
C ALA A 125 10.49 -11.33 -2.79
N ARG A 126 10.90 -12.02 -1.72
CA ARG A 126 10.71 -13.47 -1.55
C ARG A 126 9.24 -13.89 -1.43
N ALA A 127 8.31 -12.98 -1.17
CA ALA A 127 6.87 -13.28 -1.17
C ALA A 127 6.38 -13.71 -2.56
N PHE A 128 7.10 -13.36 -3.63
CA PHE A 128 6.78 -13.68 -5.03
C PHE A 128 7.62 -14.86 -5.56
N ARG A 129 7.90 -15.85 -4.70
CA ARG A 129 8.69 -17.07 -4.99
C ARG A 129 8.59 -17.55 -6.44
N GLY A 130 9.75 -17.76 -7.08
CA GLY A 130 9.82 -18.23 -8.47
C GLY A 130 9.70 -17.13 -9.53
N HIS A 131 9.38 -15.89 -9.14
CA HIS A 131 9.29 -14.76 -10.04
C HIS A 131 10.27 -13.66 -9.60
N ARG A 132 11.11 -13.20 -10.53
CA ARG A 132 11.87 -11.96 -10.35
C ARG A 132 10.90 -10.79 -10.39
N VAL A 133 10.98 -9.90 -9.41
CA VAL A 133 10.27 -8.61 -9.37
C VAL A 133 11.29 -7.48 -9.32
N ASP A 134 11.00 -6.40 -10.03
CA ASP A 134 11.77 -5.16 -10.01
C ASP A 134 11.28 -4.21 -8.92
N ALA A 135 10.00 -4.30 -8.56
CA ALA A 135 9.40 -3.54 -7.47
C ALA A 135 8.43 -4.41 -6.65
N VAL A 136 8.24 -4.07 -5.38
CA VAL A 136 7.16 -4.58 -4.53
C VAL A 136 6.40 -3.41 -3.95
N VAL A 137 5.10 -3.35 -4.24
CA VAL A 137 4.16 -2.38 -3.67
C VAL A 137 3.36 -3.07 -2.57
N PHE A 138 3.24 -2.43 -1.41
CA PHE A 138 2.52 -2.99 -0.26
C PHE A 138 1.76 -1.97 0.58
N GLY A 139 0.76 -2.46 1.32
CA GLY A 139 -0.10 -1.68 2.24
C GLY A 139 0.15 -2.06 3.70
N HIS A 140 -0.91 -2.16 4.51
CA HIS A 140 -0.95 -2.70 5.89
C HIS A 140 -0.33 -1.81 6.97
N TRP A 141 0.81 -1.18 6.69
CA TRP A 141 1.55 -0.41 7.69
C TRP A 141 1.05 1.02 7.86
N HIS A 142 0.22 1.51 6.92
CA HIS A 142 -0.30 2.89 6.84
C HIS A 142 0.82 3.95 6.82
N GLU A 143 2.06 3.54 6.57
CA GLU A 143 3.24 4.38 6.51
C GLU A 143 3.74 4.43 5.08
N ALA A 144 4.00 5.64 4.58
CA ALA A 144 4.65 5.82 3.30
C ALA A 144 6.11 5.34 3.36
N VAL A 145 6.46 4.40 2.49
CA VAL A 145 7.78 3.74 2.47
C VAL A 145 8.36 3.82 1.07
N SER A 146 9.65 4.14 0.97
CA SER A 146 10.41 3.99 -0.28
C SER A 146 11.82 3.51 0.06
N ALA A 147 12.17 2.31 -0.41
CA ALA A 147 13.49 1.72 -0.19
C ALA A 147 13.94 0.97 -1.44
N HIS A 148 15.17 1.24 -1.88
CA HIS A 148 15.76 0.56 -3.04
C HIS A 148 16.97 -0.24 -2.59
N VAL A 149 16.92 -1.57 -2.73
CA VAL A 149 18.06 -2.44 -2.40
C VAL A 149 18.33 -3.41 -3.53
N ARG A 150 19.57 -3.40 -4.04
CA ARG A 150 20.08 -4.35 -5.06
C ARG A 150 19.17 -4.44 -6.30
N GLY A 151 18.70 -3.29 -6.80
CA GLY A 151 17.85 -3.22 -7.99
C GLY A 151 16.38 -3.55 -7.76
N VAL A 152 15.94 -3.76 -6.52
CA VAL A 152 14.53 -3.96 -6.15
C VAL A 152 14.04 -2.75 -5.37
N LEU A 153 12.98 -2.11 -5.87
CA LEU A 153 12.22 -1.09 -5.17
C LEU A 153 11.19 -1.74 -4.25
N VAL A 154 11.09 -1.28 -3.01
CA VAL A 154 10.00 -1.62 -2.08
C VAL A 154 9.33 -0.32 -1.70
N PHE A 155 8.03 -0.24 -1.97
CA PHE A 155 7.27 0.99 -1.83
C PHE A 155 5.92 0.74 -1.17
N SER A 156 5.53 1.63 -0.26
CA SER A 156 4.16 1.73 0.23
C SER A 156 3.66 3.16 0.01
N PRO A 157 2.46 3.35 -0.58
CA PRO A 157 1.90 4.67 -0.80
C PRO A 157 1.44 5.35 0.51
N GLY A 158 1.55 4.67 1.65
CA GLY A 158 0.84 5.05 2.88
C GLY A 158 -0.58 4.49 2.84
N ALA A 159 -1.53 5.26 3.36
CA ALA A 159 -2.94 4.88 3.42
C ALA A 159 -3.83 6.05 2.99
N VAL A 160 -4.90 5.76 2.26
CA VAL A 160 -5.97 6.74 2.01
C VAL A 160 -6.79 6.97 3.27
N CYS A 161 -7.08 5.90 4.02
CA CYS A 161 -7.68 5.95 5.34
C CYS A 161 -6.66 5.48 6.39
N PRO A 162 -5.73 6.36 6.82
CA PRO A 162 -4.74 6.02 7.83
C PRO A 162 -5.40 5.70 9.18
N TRP A 163 -6.56 6.30 9.43
CA TRP A 163 -7.32 6.21 10.66
C TRP A 163 -8.28 5.01 10.62
N GLY A 164 -7.78 3.85 11.04
CA GLY A 164 -8.60 2.65 11.16
C GLY A 164 -9.55 2.71 12.38
N SER A 165 -10.10 1.56 12.77
CA SER A 165 -11.02 1.45 13.91
C SER A 165 -10.51 2.13 15.18
N LEU A 166 -9.21 2.07 15.45
CA LEU A 166 -8.61 2.57 16.69
C LEU A 166 -8.39 4.08 16.74
N GLU A 167 -8.38 4.74 15.59
CA GLU A 167 -8.08 6.16 15.47
C GLU A 167 -9.30 6.97 15.02
N GLY A 168 -10.26 6.35 14.31
CA GLY A 168 -11.60 6.88 14.08
C GLY A 168 -12.52 6.86 15.32
N GLY A 169 -11.97 6.68 16.52
CA GLY A 169 -12.70 6.74 17.78
C GLY A 169 -13.36 5.42 18.25
N ARG A 170 -13.17 4.27 17.58
CA ARG A 170 -13.66 2.99 18.14
C ARG A 170 -12.70 2.50 19.24
N ALA A 171 -13.29 1.94 20.29
CA ALA A 171 -12.52 1.33 21.36
C ALA A 171 -11.70 0.12 20.85
N PRO A 172 -10.50 -0.13 21.40
CA PRO A 172 -9.76 -1.36 21.13
C PRO A 172 -10.62 -2.60 21.40
N ARG A 173 -10.40 -3.66 20.61
CA ARG A 173 -11.14 -4.91 20.77
C ARG A 173 -10.88 -5.55 22.14
N ALA A 174 -11.74 -6.46 22.57
CA ALA A 174 -11.50 -7.20 23.80
C ALA A 174 -10.33 -8.22 23.65
N GLY A 175 -9.71 -8.58 24.77
CA GLY A 175 -8.70 -9.65 24.85
C GLY A 175 -7.38 -9.35 24.12
N ALA A 176 -6.73 -10.39 23.60
CA ALA A 176 -5.42 -10.30 22.95
C ALA A 176 -5.43 -9.38 21.71
N ALA A 177 -6.56 -9.33 20.99
CA ALA A 177 -6.73 -8.41 19.86
C ALA A 177 -6.62 -6.94 20.30
N GLY A 178 -7.20 -6.58 21.45
CA GLY A 178 -7.08 -5.24 22.05
C GLY A 178 -5.67 -4.85 22.47
N VAL A 179 -4.85 -5.84 22.85
CA VAL A 179 -3.44 -5.60 23.18
C VAL A 179 -2.68 -5.21 21.91
N ALA A 180 -2.85 -5.96 20.82
CA ALA A 180 -2.26 -5.65 19.53
C ALA A 180 -2.72 -4.27 19.02
N ASP A 181 -4.00 -3.97 19.16
CA ASP A 181 -4.60 -2.69 18.81
C ASP A 181 -3.89 -1.52 19.52
N ARG A 182 -3.71 -1.59 20.84
CA ARG A 182 -3.01 -0.54 21.61
C ARG A 182 -1.55 -0.39 21.21
N VAL A 183 -0.87 -1.48 20.86
CA VAL A 183 0.53 -1.47 20.41
C VAL A 183 0.66 -0.76 19.06
N VAL A 184 -0.23 -1.07 18.10
CA VAL A 184 -0.27 -0.41 16.80
C VAL A 184 -0.54 1.09 16.96
N ARG A 185 -1.52 1.46 17.79
CA ARG A 185 -1.82 2.86 18.08
C ARG A 185 -0.60 3.61 18.62
N ARG A 186 0.08 3.04 19.62
CA ARG A 186 1.30 3.63 20.18
C ARG A 186 2.41 3.79 19.12
N TYR A 187 2.59 2.80 18.24
CA TYR A 187 3.56 2.91 17.15
C TYR A 187 3.23 4.08 16.21
N ARG A 188 1.96 4.25 15.82
CA ARG A 188 1.51 5.34 14.94
C ARG A 188 1.66 6.71 15.60
N GLU A 189 1.34 6.84 16.88
CA GLU A 189 1.58 8.05 17.66
C GLU A 189 3.07 8.44 17.64
N GLN A 190 3.99 7.48 17.60
CA GLN A 190 5.44 7.74 17.48
C GLN A 190 5.88 8.20 16.08
N LEU A 191 5.13 7.88 15.02
CA LEU A 191 5.46 8.31 13.65
C LEU A 191 5.19 9.80 13.41
N GLY A 192 4.27 10.38 14.18
CA GLY A 192 3.85 11.77 14.07
C GLY A 192 2.75 12.00 13.02
N PRO A 193 2.08 13.17 13.09
CA PRO A 193 0.89 13.46 12.29
C PRO A 193 1.18 13.48 10.78
N ASP A 194 2.35 13.97 10.35
CA ASP A 194 2.71 14.03 8.94
C ASP A 194 2.90 12.65 8.31
N ALA A 195 3.39 11.67 9.08
CA ALA A 195 3.56 10.30 8.61
C ALA A 195 2.20 9.61 8.39
N MET A 196 1.20 9.99 9.19
CA MET A 196 -0.17 9.49 9.13
C MET A 196 -1.10 10.36 8.27
N ARG A 197 -0.57 11.38 7.55
CA ARG A 197 -1.39 12.18 6.62
C ARG A 197 -1.83 11.29 5.45
N PRO A 198 -3.13 11.28 5.09
CA PRO A 198 -3.63 10.49 3.97
C PRO A 198 -2.80 10.67 2.70
N SER A 199 -2.54 9.58 1.99
CA SER A 199 -1.70 9.62 0.80
C SER A 199 -1.97 8.50 -0.18
N VAL A 200 -1.58 8.76 -1.42
CA VAL A 200 -1.41 7.78 -2.50
C VAL A 200 0.04 7.82 -2.97
N GLY A 201 0.39 6.98 -3.93
CA GLY A 201 1.70 6.99 -4.57
C GLY A 201 1.60 7.06 -6.08
N ARG A 202 2.71 7.47 -6.70
CA ARG A 202 2.92 7.43 -8.13
C ARG A 202 4.23 6.76 -8.43
N LEU A 203 4.23 5.79 -9.33
CA LEU A 203 5.41 5.10 -9.82
C LEU A 203 5.56 5.40 -11.31
N VAL A 204 6.67 6.04 -11.68
CA VAL A 204 7.02 6.34 -13.06
C VAL A 204 8.08 5.35 -13.54
N ILE A 205 7.83 4.74 -14.71
CA ILE A 205 8.80 3.90 -15.42
C ILE A 205 9.21 4.62 -16.70
N ASP A 206 10.49 4.94 -16.81
CA ASP A 206 11.07 5.61 -17.97
C ASP A 206 12.38 4.94 -18.42
N ALA A 207 13.06 5.55 -19.39
CA ALA A 207 14.34 5.06 -19.90
C ALA A 207 15.45 4.99 -18.82
N THR A 208 15.33 5.76 -17.73
CA THR A 208 16.31 5.84 -16.65
C THR A 208 16.04 4.84 -15.52
N GLY A 209 14.81 4.34 -15.40
CA GLY A 209 14.46 3.32 -14.42
C GLY A 209 13.06 3.50 -13.84
N MET A 210 12.94 3.24 -12.54
CA MET A 210 11.68 3.33 -11.79
C MET A 210 11.84 4.32 -10.64
N ARG A 211 10.93 5.30 -10.57
CA ARG A 211 10.89 6.29 -9.49
C ARG A 211 9.51 6.30 -8.86
N ALA A 212 9.44 6.16 -7.54
CA ALA A 212 8.20 6.23 -6.80
C ALA A 212 8.19 7.43 -5.86
N GLU A 213 7.06 8.11 -5.78
CA GLU A 213 6.81 9.23 -4.89
C GLU A 213 5.46 9.11 -4.20
N VAL A 214 5.32 9.84 -3.10
CA VAL A 214 4.12 9.84 -2.25
C VAL A 214 3.40 11.16 -2.47
N LEU A 215 2.13 11.09 -2.83
CA LEU A 215 1.25 12.24 -3.02
C LEU A 215 0.32 12.31 -1.82
N ARG A 216 0.42 13.38 -1.03
CA ARG A 216 -0.37 13.55 0.20
C ARG A 216 -1.65 14.34 -0.09
N ALA A 217 -2.73 14.00 0.61
CA ALA A 217 -3.99 14.72 0.56
C ALA A 217 -3.78 16.20 0.94
N PRO A 218 -4.47 17.16 0.28
CA PRO A 218 -4.29 18.60 0.50
C PRO A 218 -4.44 19.04 1.95
#